data_AF-A0A937B1T7-F1
#
_entry.id   AF-A0A937B1T7-F1
#
_cell.length_a   1.000
_cell.length_b   1.000
_cell.length_c   1.000
_cell.angle_alpha   90.00
_cell.angle_beta   90.00
_cell.angle_gamma   90.00
#
_symmetry.space_group_name_H-M   'P 1'
#
loop_
_entity.id
_entity.type
_entity.pdbx_description
1 polymer ?
#
loop_
_entity_poly.entity_id
_entity_poly.type
_entity_poly.pdbx_seq_one_letter_code
_entity_poly.pdbx_strand_id
1 'polypeptide(L)'
;MTTTYKLFDGTKLDAAVATAYVAGWINANSARYPFRVLQADGTFGAPGADIPFYPVASVPTVTLSQATGGGNQLLFVVSPTPPTALNILNDGPQKFAQYPYGPAAGNPAAPGPFDIVEFGRAAQVDVSAVSGFGLNIRLAVADKMGQRYGVNGQVTRKQVGEAYKKFIHREKLANPAAHAFEDLLFDKPLAPGWAPPPKVGGQYFAISDPNDTLGALTGNFQNPTPHTLATYWDDTLTKFFTDGNWLSVNLSSDAVPNIYSGQCRGGTYTLGNGTNTYSFPNPLNANPHGFAGAYYVFGQA
;
A
#
# COMPACT_ATOMS: atom_id res chain seq x y z
N MET A 1 14.40 19.39 -17.77
CA MET A 1 13.49 18.33 -18.23
C MET A 1 12.29 18.37 -17.32
N THR A 2 11.10 18.46 -17.90
CA THR A 2 9.82 18.56 -17.20
C THR A 2 9.07 17.25 -17.39
N THR A 3 8.48 16.72 -16.34
CA THR A 3 7.56 15.58 -16.42
C THR A 3 6.13 16.09 -16.28
N THR A 4 5.23 15.60 -17.13
CA THR A 4 3.82 16.00 -17.13
C THR A 4 2.95 14.78 -16.92
N TYR A 5 2.13 14.80 -15.87
CA TYR A 5 1.13 13.79 -15.60
C TYR A 5 -0.22 14.31 -16.08
N LYS A 6 -0.87 13.57 -16.99
CA LYS A 6 -2.24 13.88 -17.39
C LYS A 6 -3.19 13.09 -16.50
N LEU A 7 -4.06 13.80 -15.80
CA LEU A 7 -5.03 13.17 -14.90
C LEU A 7 -6.35 12.98 -15.64
N PHE A 8 -6.96 11.82 -15.47
CA PHE A 8 -8.24 11.47 -16.08
C PHE A 8 -9.16 10.88 -15.01
N ASP A 9 -10.32 11.50 -14.80
CA ASP A 9 -11.37 10.90 -13.99
C ASP A 9 -12.06 9.79 -14.80
N GLY A 10 -11.74 8.54 -14.46
CA GLY A 10 -12.35 7.35 -15.03
C GLY A 10 -13.41 6.71 -14.15
N THR A 11 -13.85 7.38 -13.07
CA THR A 11 -14.72 6.76 -12.05
C THR A 11 -16.11 6.41 -12.59
N LYS A 12 -16.60 7.18 -13.59
CA LYS A 12 -17.98 7.09 -14.10
C LYS A 12 -19.04 7.24 -13.01
N LEU A 13 -18.69 7.86 -11.88
CA LEU A 13 -19.62 8.14 -10.80
C LEU A 13 -20.49 9.32 -11.17
N ASP A 14 -21.74 9.29 -10.71
CA ASP A 14 -22.57 10.48 -10.69
C ASP A 14 -21.96 11.47 -9.68
N ALA A 15 -21.75 12.72 -10.09
CA ALA A 15 -21.19 13.76 -9.24
C ALA A 15 -22.06 14.04 -7.99
N ALA A 16 -23.36 13.72 -8.04
CA ALA A 16 -24.26 13.78 -6.89
C ALA A 16 -23.99 12.65 -5.86
N VAL A 17 -23.30 11.57 -6.27
CA VAL A 17 -22.92 10.45 -5.38
C VAL A 17 -21.54 10.70 -4.79
N ALA A 18 -20.55 10.98 -5.64
CA ALA A 18 -19.18 11.27 -5.21
C ALA A 18 -18.34 11.88 -6.33
N THR A 19 -17.27 12.55 -5.94
CA THR A 19 -16.27 13.14 -6.83
C THR A 19 -14.89 12.56 -6.51
N ALA A 20 -14.05 12.40 -7.53
CA ALA A 20 -12.63 12.10 -7.34
C ALA A 20 -11.86 13.39 -7.07
N TYR A 21 -11.10 13.41 -5.99
CA TYR A 21 -10.23 14.51 -5.57
C TYR A 21 -8.77 14.07 -5.59
N VAL A 22 -7.87 15.03 -5.79
CA VAL A 22 -6.43 14.86 -5.71
C VAL A 22 -5.82 15.92 -4.79
N ALA A 23 -4.97 15.47 -3.88
CA ALA A 23 -3.98 16.29 -3.19
C ALA A 23 -2.59 15.84 -3.66
N GLY A 24 -1.57 16.67 -3.48
CA GLY A 24 -0.22 16.27 -3.84
C GLY A 24 0.85 17.08 -3.14
N TRP A 25 2.01 16.48 -2.96
CA TRP A 25 3.17 17.14 -2.37
C TRP A 25 4.49 16.56 -2.87
N ILE A 26 5.53 17.38 -2.73
CA ILE A 26 6.93 17.00 -2.89
C ILE A 26 7.56 17.05 -1.50
N ASN A 27 8.22 15.97 -1.08
CA ASN A 27 8.89 15.94 0.21
C ASN A 27 10.13 16.85 0.21
N ALA A 28 10.38 17.49 1.35
CA ALA A 28 11.64 18.19 1.55
C ALA A 28 12.80 17.18 1.53
N ASN A 29 13.88 17.51 0.82
CA ASN A 29 15.12 16.73 0.88
C ASN A 29 16.34 17.57 1.34
N SER A 30 16.21 18.90 1.35
CA SER A 30 17.21 19.88 1.73
C SER A 30 16.60 21.28 1.65
N ALA A 31 17.29 22.30 2.16
CA ALA A 31 16.89 23.70 1.97
C ALA A 31 16.77 24.10 0.48
N ARG A 32 17.46 23.39 -0.43
CA ARG A 32 17.42 23.63 -1.88
C ARG A 32 16.19 23.01 -2.55
N TYR A 33 15.66 21.92 -2.01
CA TYR A 33 14.41 21.32 -2.46
C TYR A 33 13.46 21.21 -1.27
N PRO A 34 12.79 22.33 -0.94
CA PRO A 34 11.88 22.40 0.20
C PRO A 34 10.61 21.60 -0.07
N PHE A 35 9.83 21.38 0.99
CA PHE A 35 8.48 20.85 0.87
C PHE A 35 7.65 21.73 -0.08
N ARG A 36 6.87 21.11 -0.96
CA ARG A 36 5.99 21.80 -1.90
C ARG A 36 4.65 21.10 -1.99
N VAL A 37 3.61 21.86 -2.31
CA VAL A 37 2.23 21.37 -2.36
C VAL A 37 1.66 21.61 -3.75
N LEU A 38 0.85 20.67 -4.23
CA LEU A 38 0.10 20.79 -5.46
C LEU A 38 -0.82 22.00 -5.39
N GLN A 39 -0.80 22.83 -6.43
CA GLN A 39 -1.63 24.02 -6.57
C GLN A 39 -2.78 23.75 -7.54
N ALA A 40 -3.79 24.63 -7.53
CA ALA A 40 -4.97 24.52 -8.40
C ALA A 40 -4.62 24.55 -9.90
N ASP A 41 -3.49 25.15 -10.28
CA ASP A 41 -2.99 25.22 -11.66
C ASP A 41 -2.22 23.96 -12.10
N GLY A 42 -2.10 22.96 -11.22
CA GLY A 42 -1.36 21.72 -11.49
C GLY A 42 0.15 21.81 -11.29
N THR A 43 0.68 22.90 -10.75
CA THR A 43 2.10 23.04 -10.42
C THR A 43 2.38 22.77 -8.93
N PHE A 44 3.66 22.61 -8.56
CA PHE A 44 4.07 22.47 -7.16
C PHE A 44 4.67 23.78 -6.63
N GLY A 45 3.93 24.41 -5.72
CA GLY A 45 4.26 25.71 -5.11
C GLY A 45 4.72 25.60 -3.66
N ALA A 46 5.04 26.74 -3.04
CA ALA A 46 5.30 26.80 -1.60
C ALA A 46 4.04 26.36 -0.81
N PRO A 47 4.21 25.68 0.33
CA PRO A 47 3.07 25.27 1.15
C PRO A 47 2.35 26.50 1.73
N GLY A 48 1.03 26.40 1.84
CA GLY A 48 0.22 27.27 2.71
C GLY A 48 0.23 26.75 4.15
N ALA A 49 -0.89 26.93 4.85
CA ALA A 49 -1.10 26.31 6.16
C ALA A 49 -1.41 24.80 6.08
N ASP A 50 -1.96 24.36 4.94
CA ASP A 50 -2.48 23.02 4.72
C ASP A 50 -2.23 22.54 3.27
N ILE A 51 -2.61 21.28 3.03
CA ILE A 51 -2.55 20.62 1.72
C ILE A 51 -3.98 20.48 1.20
N PRO A 52 -4.37 21.28 0.19
CA PRO A 52 -5.73 21.27 -0.33
C PRO A 52 -6.00 20.05 -1.22
N PHE A 53 -7.28 19.71 -1.33
CA PHE A 53 -7.80 18.75 -2.30
C PHE A 53 -8.50 19.48 -3.44
N TYR A 54 -8.21 19.07 -4.66
CA TYR A 54 -8.87 19.59 -5.86
C TYR A 54 -9.65 18.47 -6.55
N PRO A 55 -10.84 18.74 -7.13
CA PRO A 55 -11.46 17.81 -8.05
C PRO A 55 -10.47 17.41 -9.16
N VAL A 56 -10.35 16.12 -9.47
CA VAL A 56 -9.43 15.64 -10.52
C VAL A 56 -9.73 16.33 -11.86
N ALA A 57 -11.01 16.59 -12.14
CA ALA A 57 -11.44 17.30 -13.34
C ALA A 57 -10.97 18.77 -13.41
N SER A 58 -10.70 19.43 -12.28
CA SER A 58 -10.19 20.81 -12.26
C SER A 58 -8.67 20.90 -12.38
N VAL A 59 -7.95 19.78 -12.20
CA VAL A 59 -6.49 19.69 -12.35
C VAL A 59 -6.15 18.62 -13.41
N PRO A 60 -6.47 18.87 -14.69
CA PRO A 60 -6.31 17.86 -15.75
C PRO A 60 -4.84 17.52 -16.03
N THR A 61 -3.91 18.31 -15.52
CA THR A 61 -2.48 18.14 -15.72
C THR A 61 -1.71 18.54 -14.48
N VAL A 62 -0.76 17.70 -14.07
CA VAL A 62 0.21 18.00 -13.02
C VAL A 62 1.60 18.08 -13.64
N THR A 63 2.34 19.14 -13.33
CA THR A 63 3.65 19.42 -13.92
C THR A 63 4.74 19.39 -12.87
N LEU A 64 5.73 18.52 -13.09
CA LEU A 64 6.96 18.46 -12.30
C LEU A 64 8.11 19.08 -13.10
N SER A 65 8.48 20.31 -12.75
CA SER A 65 9.51 21.10 -13.45
C SER A 65 10.90 21.03 -12.80
N GLN A 66 11.01 20.40 -11.62
CA GLN A 66 12.25 20.33 -10.84
C GLN A 66 12.63 18.87 -10.54
N ALA A 67 13.92 18.63 -10.33
CA ALA A 67 14.36 17.36 -9.78
C ALA A 67 13.92 17.26 -8.31
N THR A 68 13.42 16.10 -7.92
CA THR A 68 13.01 15.80 -6.55
C THR A 68 13.68 14.51 -6.10
N GLY A 69 13.73 14.29 -4.78
CA GLY A 69 13.96 12.95 -4.25
C GLY A 69 12.80 11.99 -4.57
N GLY A 70 12.89 10.73 -4.17
CA GLY A 70 11.76 9.80 -4.20
C GLY A 70 10.73 10.08 -3.10
N GLY A 71 9.60 9.34 -3.12
CA GLY A 71 8.56 9.40 -2.09
C GLY A 71 7.59 10.59 -2.18
N ASN A 72 7.59 11.35 -3.28
CA ASN A 72 6.57 12.39 -3.50
C ASN A 72 5.25 11.70 -3.86
N GLN A 73 4.12 12.29 -3.47
CA GLN A 73 2.83 11.58 -3.60
C GLN A 73 1.77 12.46 -4.24
N LEU A 74 0.97 11.85 -5.11
CA LEU A 74 -0.39 12.29 -5.41
C LEU A 74 -1.33 11.37 -4.64
N LEU A 75 -2.18 11.95 -3.81
CA LEU A 75 -3.18 11.25 -3.03
C LEU A 75 -4.55 11.46 -3.68
N PHE A 76 -5.16 10.36 -4.12
CA PHE A 76 -6.48 10.36 -4.73
C PHE A 76 -7.51 9.87 -3.72
N VAL A 77 -8.64 10.58 -3.60
CA VAL A 77 -9.74 10.23 -2.70
C VAL A 77 -11.04 10.32 -3.47
N VAL A 78 -11.92 9.34 -3.34
CA VAL A 78 -13.30 9.46 -3.83
C VAL A 78 -14.22 9.70 -2.64
N SER A 79 -14.94 10.81 -2.64
CA SER A 79 -15.82 11.19 -1.52
C SER A 79 -17.07 11.97 -1.99
N PRO A 80 -18.20 11.87 -1.26
CA PRO A 80 -19.42 12.66 -1.55
C PRO A 80 -19.22 14.17 -1.39
N THR A 81 -18.30 14.57 -0.52
CA THR A 81 -17.98 15.97 -0.23
C THR A 81 -16.50 16.23 -0.41
N PRO A 82 -16.07 17.48 -0.66
CA PRO A 82 -14.65 17.82 -0.67
C PRO A 82 -13.96 17.34 0.62
N PRO A 83 -12.85 16.59 0.53
CA PRO A 83 -12.08 16.22 1.71
C PRO A 83 -11.53 17.47 2.41
N THR A 84 -11.47 17.43 3.74
CA THR A 84 -10.75 18.44 4.53
C THR A 84 -9.28 18.45 4.12
N ALA A 85 -8.69 19.64 3.97
CA ALA A 85 -7.27 19.80 3.70
C ALA A 85 -6.42 19.10 4.77
N LEU A 86 -5.29 18.51 4.38
CA LEU A 86 -4.40 17.86 5.33
C LEU A 86 -3.53 18.91 6.03
N ASN A 87 -3.37 18.77 7.34
CA ASN A 87 -2.41 19.60 8.07
C ASN A 87 -0.98 19.32 7.61
N ILE A 88 -0.12 20.32 7.72
CA ILE A 88 1.32 20.18 7.53
C ILE A 88 1.99 20.12 8.91
N LEU A 89 2.71 19.03 9.18
CA LEU A 89 3.48 18.82 10.41
C LEU A 89 4.95 18.54 10.03
N ASN A 90 5.87 19.35 10.54
CA ASN A 90 7.31 19.21 10.33
C ASN A 90 7.69 19.07 8.82
N ASP A 91 7.24 20.01 7.99
CA ASP A 91 7.47 20.01 6.54
C ASP A 91 6.98 18.74 5.81
N GLY A 92 5.93 18.10 6.33
CA GLY A 92 5.28 16.95 5.72
C GLY A 92 3.78 16.89 5.98
N PRO A 93 3.02 16.12 5.17
CA PRO A 93 1.58 15.91 5.38
C PRO A 93 1.31 15.13 6.67
N GLN A 94 0.31 15.55 7.44
CA GLN A 94 -0.42 14.62 8.31
C GLN A 94 -1.32 13.75 7.43
N LYS A 95 -0.77 12.61 6.98
CA LYS A 95 -1.48 11.68 6.08
C LYS A 95 -2.73 11.09 6.74
N PHE A 96 -3.67 10.58 5.94
CA PHE A 96 -4.79 9.81 6.46
C PHE A 96 -4.30 8.58 7.25
N ALA A 97 -5.15 8.13 8.18
CA ALA A 97 -4.96 6.85 8.83
C ALA A 97 -4.88 5.75 7.77
N GLN A 98 -3.84 4.91 7.90
CA GLN A 98 -3.71 3.70 7.11
C GLN A 98 -4.90 2.78 7.39
N TYR A 99 -5.42 2.11 6.37
CA TYR A 99 -6.55 1.23 6.53
C TYR A 99 -6.08 -0.24 6.68
N PRO A 100 -6.80 -1.04 7.47
CA PRO A 100 -7.96 -0.66 8.26
C PRO A 100 -7.52 0.17 9.49
N TYR A 101 -8.38 1.06 9.98
CA TYR A 101 -8.07 1.88 11.16
C TYR A 101 -9.09 1.66 12.27
N GLY A 102 -8.59 1.64 13.51
CA GLY A 102 -9.40 1.64 14.73
C GLY A 102 -9.71 3.05 15.25
N PRO A 103 -10.41 3.17 16.39
CA PRO A 103 -10.89 4.44 16.95
C PRO A 103 -9.78 5.39 17.47
N ALA A 104 -8.51 4.97 17.45
CA ALA A 104 -7.39 5.71 18.04
C ALA A 104 -6.29 6.11 17.02
N ALA A 105 -6.57 6.05 15.71
CA ALA A 105 -5.58 6.54 14.75
C ALA A 105 -5.39 8.06 14.97
N GLY A 106 -4.21 8.48 15.45
CA GLY A 106 -3.85 9.90 15.61
C GLY A 106 -3.81 10.68 14.29
N ASN A 107 -3.99 9.96 13.17
CA ASN A 107 -4.11 10.50 11.83
C ASN A 107 -5.59 10.71 11.46
N PRO A 108 -5.92 11.72 10.63
CA PRO A 108 -7.28 11.95 10.18
C PRO A 108 -7.84 10.72 9.45
N ALA A 109 -9.11 10.41 9.68
CA ALA A 109 -9.81 9.41 8.88
C ALA A 109 -10.05 9.95 7.46
N ALA A 110 -9.81 9.11 6.45
CA ALA A 110 -10.15 9.48 5.08
C ALA A 110 -11.68 9.51 4.91
N PRO A 111 -12.25 10.48 4.15
CA PRO A 111 -13.70 10.61 3.98
C PRO A 111 -14.29 9.64 2.95
N GLY A 112 -13.50 8.69 2.47
CA GLY A 112 -13.86 7.70 1.46
C GLY A 112 -12.64 6.90 1.01
N PRO A 113 -12.81 5.93 0.08
CA PRO A 113 -11.71 5.14 -0.45
C PRO A 113 -10.66 6.04 -1.09
N PHE A 114 -9.39 5.74 -0.82
CA PHE A 114 -8.26 6.52 -1.30
C PHE A 114 -7.09 5.63 -1.71
N ASP A 115 -6.23 6.16 -2.56
CA ASP A 115 -5.04 5.47 -3.03
C ASP A 115 -4.00 6.50 -3.49
N ILE A 116 -2.75 6.08 -3.66
CA ILE A 116 -1.64 6.99 -3.95
C ILE A 116 -0.91 6.64 -5.25
N VAL A 117 -0.29 7.66 -5.84
CA VAL A 117 0.75 7.50 -6.85
C VAL A 117 2.02 8.10 -6.29
N GLU A 118 3.08 7.30 -6.21
CA GLU A 118 4.40 7.77 -5.83
C GLU A 118 5.22 8.16 -7.06
N PHE A 119 5.93 9.28 -6.98
CA PHE A 119 6.69 9.79 -8.11
C PHE A 119 7.97 10.53 -7.69
N GLY A 120 8.89 10.70 -8.63
CA GLY A 120 10.09 11.51 -8.47
C GLY A 120 11.01 11.41 -9.69
N ARG A 121 11.86 12.40 -9.93
CA ARG A 121 12.70 12.45 -11.15
C ARG A 121 13.84 11.42 -11.15
N ALA A 122 14.14 10.84 -9.98
CA ALA A 122 15.09 9.74 -9.78
C ALA A 122 14.45 8.49 -9.16
N ALA A 123 13.12 8.48 -9.00
CA ALA A 123 12.36 7.37 -8.43
C ALA A 123 11.57 6.67 -9.54
N GLN A 124 11.29 5.38 -9.34
CA GLN A 124 10.28 4.70 -10.15
C GLN A 124 8.93 5.40 -9.93
N VAL A 125 8.21 5.68 -11.01
CA VAL A 125 6.80 6.07 -10.91
C VAL A 125 6.04 4.77 -10.73
N ASP A 126 5.37 4.61 -9.59
CA ASP A 126 4.68 3.37 -9.27
C ASP A 126 3.27 3.60 -8.71
N VAL A 127 2.44 2.58 -8.89
CA VAL A 127 1.14 2.42 -8.25
C VAL A 127 1.31 1.39 -7.14
N SER A 128 1.32 1.83 -5.89
CA SER A 128 1.53 0.93 -4.76
C SER A 128 0.20 0.38 -4.27
N ALA A 129 0.03 -0.94 -4.31
CA ALA A 129 -0.99 -1.63 -3.49
C ALA A 129 -0.39 -2.15 -2.16
N VAL A 130 0.76 -1.58 -1.76
CA VAL A 130 1.59 -2.05 -0.64
C VAL A 130 0.87 -1.86 0.69
N SER A 131 0.22 -0.71 0.91
CA SER A 131 -0.61 -0.45 2.10
C SER A 131 -2.10 -0.76 1.86
N GLY A 132 -2.36 -1.59 0.85
CA GLY A 132 -3.68 -1.99 0.39
C GLY A 132 -4.16 -1.32 -0.90
N PHE A 133 -5.35 -1.71 -1.34
CA PHE A 133 -5.93 -1.39 -2.63
C PHE A 133 -7.28 -0.67 -2.44
N GLY A 134 -7.23 0.66 -2.55
CA GLY A 134 -8.38 1.53 -2.28
C GLY A 134 -9.10 1.95 -3.55
N LEU A 135 -8.37 2.31 -4.61
CA LEU A 135 -8.91 2.80 -5.88
C LEU A 135 -8.28 2.08 -7.08
N ASN A 136 -9.04 1.95 -8.17
CA ASN A 136 -8.53 1.38 -9.43
C ASN A 136 -7.66 2.43 -10.16
N ILE A 137 -6.50 2.79 -9.61
CA ILE A 137 -5.52 3.66 -10.27
C ILE A 137 -4.81 2.89 -11.38
N ARG A 138 -4.55 3.60 -12.48
CA ARG A 138 -3.78 3.09 -13.62
C ARG A 138 -2.84 4.17 -14.14
N LEU A 139 -1.65 3.75 -14.53
CA LEU A 139 -0.63 4.61 -15.10
C LEU A 139 -0.28 4.12 -16.50
N ALA A 140 -0.14 5.04 -17.44
CA ALA A 140 0.40 4.76 -18.76
C ALA A 140 1.56 5.73 -19.02
N VAL A 141 2.74 5.18 -19.29
CA VAL A 141 3.92 5.96 -19.63
C VAL A 141 3.88 6.24 -21.13
N ALA A 142 3.80 7.52 -21.49
CA ALA A 142 3.82 7.98 -22.88
C ALA A 142 5.26 7.98 -23.43
N ASP A 143 5.93 6.84 -23.38
CA ASP A 143 7.22 6.61 -24.01
C ASP A 143 7.09 5.66 -25.22
N LYS A 144 8.22 5.35 -25.87
CA LYS A 144 8.24 4.47 -27.04
C LYS A 144 7.85 3.02 -26.72
N MET A 145 7.80 2.63 -25.44
CA MET A 145 7.51 1.27 -25.01
C MET A 145 6.07 1.09 -24.54
N GLY A 146 5.35 2.19 -24.27
CA GLY A 146 3.91 2.15 -24.00
C GLY A 146 3.54 1.37 -22.73
N GLN A 147 4.41 1.41 -21.72
CA GLN A 147 4.24 0.67 -20.48
C GLN A 147 2.95 1.10 -19.75
N ARG A 148 2.24 0.10 -19.20
CA ARG A 148 0.99 0.29 -18.46
C ARG A 148 1.05 -0.47 -17.15
N TYR A 149 0.64 0.20 -16.08
CA TYR A 149 0.62 -0.32 -14.73
C TYR A 149 -0.77 -0.12 -14.09
N GLY A 150 -1.09 -0.93 -13.10
CA GLY A 150 -2.36 -0.88 -12.38
C GLY A 150 -3.51 -1.60 -13.08
N VAL A 151 -4.74 -1.24 -12.71
CA VAL A 151 -5.94 -2.01 -13.09
C VAL A 151 -6.39 -1.68 -14.52
N ASN A 152 -6.78 -2.72 -15.26
CA ASN A 152 -7.42 -2.54 -16.57
C ASN A 152 -8.68 -1.67 -16.43
N GLY A 153 -8.77 -0.58 -17.20
CA GLY A 153 -9.89 0.37 -17.08
C GLY A 153 -11.28 -0.15 -17.47
N GLN A 154 -11.38 -1.39 -17.96
CA GLN A 154 -12.67 -2.06 -18.15
C GLN A 154 -13.15 -2.78 -16.87
N VAL A 155 -12.27 -2.96 -15.89
CA VAL A 155 -12.57 -3.61 -14.61
C VAL A 155 -12.98 -2.54 -13.61
N THR A 156 -14.22 -2.66 -13.13
CA THR A 156 -14.77 -1.77 -12.10
C THR A 156 -14.35 -2.21 -10.71
N ARG A 157 -14.32 -1.26 -9.77
CA ARG A 157 -14.01 -1.54 -8.37
C ARG A 157 -15.00 -2.54 -7.74
N LYS A 158 -16.28 -2.46 -8.09
CA LYS A 158 -17.31 -3.44 -7.71
C LYS A 158 -16.95 -4.85 -8.18
N GLN A 159 -16.50 -5.01 -9.43
CA GLN A 159 -16.07 -6.31 -9.95
C GLN A 159 -14.85 -6.86 -9.19
N VAL A 160 -13.88 -6.00 -8.82
CA VAL A 160 -12.73 -6.42 -8.00
C VAL A 160 -13.19 -6.95 -6.64
N GLY A 161 -14.05 -6.22 -5.93
CA GLY A 161 -14.55 -6.65 -4.61
C GLY A 161 -15.35 -7.95 -4.68
N GLU A 162 -16.19 -8.13 -5.69
CA GLU A 162 -16.94 -9.38 -5.88
C GLU A 162 -16.03 -10.55 -6.31
N ALA A 163 -15.00 -10.28 -7.13
CA ALA A 163 -14.00 -11.28 -7.47
C ALA A 163 -13.19 -11.71 -6.25
N TYR A 164 -12.82 -10.77 -5.38
CA TYR A 164 -12.13 -11.05 -4.11
C TYR A 164 -12.94 -12.01 -3.23
N LYS A 165 -14.22 -11.69 -2.97
CA LYS A 165 -15.11 -12.55 -2.18
C LYS A 165 -15.20 -13.96 -2.74
N LYS A 166 -15.36 -14.10 -4.06
CA LYS A 166 -15.42 -15.40 -4.75
C LYS A 166 -14.10 -16.16 -4.66
N PHE A 167 -12.99 -15.45 -4.83
CA PHE A 167 -11.65 -16.02 -4.72
C PHE A 167 -11.42 -16.60 -3.32
N ILE A 168 -11.62 -15.80 -2.26
CA ILE A 168 -11.44 -16.30 -0.89
C ILE A 168 -12.41 -17.43 -0.56
N HIS A 169 -13.68 -17.34 -0.97
CA HIS A 169 -14.62 -18.44 -0.78
C HIS A 169 -14.12 -19.76 -1.40
N ARG A 170 -13.53 -19.70 -2.61
CA ARG A 170 -12.97 -20.87 -3.28
C ARG A 170 -11.69 -21.36 -2.60
N GLU A 171 -10.79 -20.46 -2.21
CA GLU A 171 -9.54 -20.81 -1.52
C GLU A 171 -9.82 -21.56 -0.22
N LYS A 172 -10.86 -21.15 0.53
CA LYS A 172 -11.29 -21.83 1.76
C LYS A 172 -11.67 -23.30 1.56
N LEU A 173 -12.09 -23.71 0.36
CA LEU A 173 -12.42 -25.10 0.07
C LEU A 173 -11.16 -25.99 0.02
N ALA A 174 -10.01 -25.43 -0.36
CA ALA A 174 -8.74 -26.14 -0.42
C ALA A 174 -7.90 -25.93 0.84
N ASN A 175 -7.95 -24.73 1.42
CA ASN A 175 -7.24 -24.35 2.64
C ASN A 175 -8.18 -23.59 3.57
N PRO A 176 -8.79 -24.23 4.58
CA PRO A 176 -9.68 -23.56 5.53
C PRO A 176 -9.06 -22.32 6.18
N ALA A 177 -7.75 -22.25 6.37
CA ALA A 177 -7.07 -21.07 6.94
C ALA A 177 -7.19 -19.81 6.07
N ALA A 178 -7.52 -19.95 4.77
CA ALA A 178 -7.72 -18.80 3.87
C ALA A 178 -8.87 -17.88 4.31
N HIS A 179 -9.73 -18.31 5.24
CA HIS A 179 -10.73 -17.43 5.86
C HIS A 179 -10.12 -16.22 6.57
N ALA A 180 -8.85 -16.31 7.00
CA ALA A 180 -8.10 -15.21 7.58
C ALA A 180 -8.05 -13.96 6.66
N PHE A 181 -8.18 -14.15 5.35
CA PHE A 181 -8.13 -13.08 4.37
C PHE A 181 -9.49 -12.43 4.11
N GLU A 182 -10.61 -12.99 4.60
CA GLU A 182 -11.95 -12.42 4.31
C GLU A 182 -12.10 -10.98 4.78
N ASP A 183 -11.58 -10.69 5.97
CA ASP A 183 -11.69 -9.38 6.61
C ASP A 183 -10.72 -8.33 6.04
N LEU A 184 -9.82 -8.72 5.11
CA LEU A 184 -9.05 -7.74 4.34
C LEU A 184 -9.95 -6.93 3.40
N LEU A 185 -11.10 -7.48 2.98
CA LEU A 185 -12.10 -6.66 2.30
C LEU A 185 -12.76 -5.74 3.33
N PHE A 186 -12.18 -4.56 3.53
CA PHE A 186 -12.59 -3.62 4.55
C PHE A 186 -13.88 -2.93 4.13
N ASP A 187 -15.02 -3.54 4.47
CA ASP A 187 -16.37 -3.02 4.23
C ASP A 187 -17.21 -2.95 5.52
N LYS A 188 -16.61 -3.23 6.67
CA LYS A 188 -17.26 -3.20 7.98
C LYS A 188 -16.19 -3.00 9.06
N PRO A 189 -16.56 -2.60 10.28
CA PRO A 189 -15.63 -2.61 11.41
C PRO A 189 -14.99 -4.00 11.60
N LEU A 190 -13.68 -4.05 11.86
CA LEU A 190 -12.97 -5.30 12.10
C LEU A 190 -13.02 -5.78 13.55
N ALA A 191 -13.31 -4.89 14.48
CA ALA A 191 -13.42 -5.20 15.91
C ALA A 191 -14.58 -4.44 16.57
N PRO A 192 -15.13 -4.94 17.69
CA PRO A 192 -16.15 -4.24 18.45
C PRO A 192 -15.71 -2.82 18.84
N GLY A 193 -16.61 -1.85 18.68
CA GLY A 193 -16.35 -0.44 18.99
C GLY A 193 -15.59 0.34 17.90
N TRP A 194 -15.15 -0.31 16.82
CA TRP A 194 -14.58 0.40 15.67
C TRP A 194 -15.70 1.04 14.83
N ALA A 195 -15.43 2.24 14.31
CA ALA A 195 -16.36 2.91 13.40
C ALA A 195 -16.43 2.19 12.05
N PRO A 196 -17.59 2.17 11.38
CA PRO A 196 -17.68 1.63 10.03
C PRO A 196 -16.87 2.49 9.06
N PRO A 197 -16.19 1.88 8.07
CA PRO A 197 -15.47 2.66 7.09
C PRO A 197 -16.43 3.44 6.17
N PRO A 198 -16.08 4.66 5.74
CA PRO A 198 -16.93 5.47 4.88
C PRO A 198 -17.00 4.87 3.47
N LYS A 199 -18.19 4.47 3.06
CA LYS A 199 -18.42 3.83 1.76
C LYS A 199 -18.90 4.84 0.73
N VAL A 200 -18.49 4.63 -0.52
CA VAL A 200 -19.05 5.34 -1.68
C VAL A 200 -19.84 4.35 -2.53
N GLY A 201 -21.11 4.70 -2.82
CA GLY A 201 -21.99 3.88 -3.66
C GLY A 201 -22.21 2.45 -3.14
N GLY A 202 -22.15 2.26 -1.81
CA GLY A 202 -22.34 0.95 -1.16
C GLY A 202 -21.20 -0.06 -1.38
N GLN A 203 -20.06 0.36 -1.95
CA GLN A 203 -18.90 -0.51 -2.17
C GLN A 203 -18.01 -0.55 -0.92
N TYR A 204 -17.09 -1.53 -0.86
CA TYR A 204 -16.06 -1.64 0.19
C TYR A 204 -15.18 -0.37 0.27
N PHE A 205 -14.39 -0.18 1.32
CA PHE A 205 -13.47 0.95 1.45
C PHE A 205 -12.09 0.64 0.84
N ALA A 206 -11.53 -0.52 1.12
CA ALA A 206 -10.32 -1.01 0.47
C ALA A 206 -10.22 -2.53 0.59
N ILE A 207 -9.32 -3.13 -0.18
CA ILE A 207 -8.75 -4.43 0.18
C ILE A 207 -7.46 -4.11 0.93
N SER A 208 -7.48 -4.25 2.24
CA SER A 208 -6.36 -3.95 3.11
C SER A 208 -5.20 -4.92 2.91
N ASP A 209 -3.99 -4.43 3.14
CA ASP A 209 -2.82 -5.29 3.27
C ASP A 209 -2.91 -6.14 4.58
N PRO A 210 -2.43 -7.41 4.57
CA PRO A 210 -2.42 -8.24 5.77
C PRO A 210 -1.58 -7.69 6.93
N ASN A 211 -0.45 -7.04 6.65
CA ASN A 211 0.40 -6.39 7.67
C ASN A 211 -0.37 -5.27 8.35
N ASP A 212 -1.02 -4.42 7.56
CA ASP A 212 -1.76 -3.26 8.07
C ASP A 212 -2.98 -3.71 8.87
N THR A 213 -3.65 -4.76 8.42
CA THR A 213 -4.76 -5.37 9.14
C THR A 213 -4.32 -5.91 10.49
N LEU A 214 -3.19 -6.63 10.55
CA LEU A 214 -2.63 -7.09 11.80
C LEU A 214 -2.14 -5.95 12.68
N GLY A 215 -1.43 -4.97 12.12
CA GLY A 215 -0.98 -3.78 12.82
C GLY A 215 -2.15 -3.04 13.47
N ALA A 216 -3.25 -2.87 12.76
CA ALA A 216 -4.46 -2.24 13.29
C ALA A 216 -5.09 -3.04 14.43
N LEU A 217 -5.22 -4.37 14.28
CA LEU A 217 -5.84 -5.25 15.28
C LEU A 217 -4.99 -5.44 16.55
N THR A 218 -3.67 -5.23 16.44
CA THR A 218 -2.71 -5.48 17.52
C THR A 218 -2.16 -4.20 18.15
N GLY A 219 -2.54 -3.02 17.64
CA GLY A 219 -1.94 -1.75 18.06
C GLY A 219 -0.45 -1.68 17.69
N ASN A 220 -0.14 -1.89 16.41
CA ASN A 220 1.20 -1.98 15.83
C ASN A 220 2.05 -3.09 16.46
N PHE A 221 1.53 -4.31 16.46
CA PHE A 221 2.22 -5.51 16.93
C PHE A 221 2.61 -5.44 18.42
N GLN A 222 1.88 -4.67 19.23
CA GLN A 222 2.11 -4.54 20.67
C GLN A 222 1.21 -5.45 21.52
N ASN A 223 0.07 -5.87 20.98
CA ASN A 223 -0.93 -6.66 21.70
C ASN A 223 -1.24 -7.95 20.94
N PRO A 224 -1.59 -9.05 21.64
CA PRO A 224 -2.06 -10.27 20.99
C PRO A 224 -3.41 -10.03 20.30
N THR A 225 -3.71 -10.85 19.29
CA THR A 225 -5.00 -10.85 18.59
C THR A 225 -5.48 -12.28 18.37
N PRO A 226 -6.78 -12.58 18.50
CA PRO A 226 -7.34 -13.88 18.12
C PRO A 226 -7.50 -14.02 16.59
N HIS A 227 -7.19 -12.99 15.81
CA HIS A 227 -7.35 -12.99 14.36
C HIS A 227 -6.40 -14.00 13.69
N THR A 228 -6.91 -14.86 12.83
CA THR A 228 -6.17 -16.01 12.26
C THR A 228 -5.07 -15.63 11.27
N LEU A 229 -5.02 -14.37 10.80
CA LEU A 229 -3.85 -13.85 10.07
C LEU A 229 -2.57 -13.92 10.91
N ALA A 230 -2.67 -13.81 12.23
CA ALA A 230 -1.52 -13.76 13.15
C ALA A 230 -0.62 -15.00 13.05
N THR A 231 -1.21 -16.16 12.76
CA THR A 231 -0.53 -17.46 12.73
C THR A 231 -0.65 -18.15 11.36
N TYR A 232 -1.20 -17.47 10.34
CA TYR A 232 -1.48 -18.07 9.03
C TYR A 232 -0.25 -18.71 8.37
N TRP A 233 0.94 -18.12 8.57
CA TRP A 233 2.19 -18.59 7.96
C TRP A 233 2.99 -19.56 8.83
N ASP A 234 2.58 -19.84 10.07
CA ASP A 234 3.41 -20.57 11.04
C ASP A 234 3.76 -21.99 10.56
N ASP A 235 2.77 -22.72 10.02
CA ASP A 235 3.00 -24.06 9.47
C ASP A 235 3.93 -24.04 8.26
N THR A 236 3.77 -23.03 7.39
CA THR A 236 4.60 -22.88 6.19
C THR A 236 6.04 -22.57 6.57
N LEU A 237 6.25 -21.64 7.51
CA LEU A 237 7.57 -21.28 8.02
C LEU A 237 8.23 -22.45 8.75
N THR A 238 7.48 -23.17 9.60
CA THR A 238 7.97 -24.37 10.27
C THR A 238 8.46 -25.41 9.25
N LYS A 239 7.66 -25.69 8.20
CA LYS A 239 8.07 -26.60 7.12
C LYS A 239 9.27 -26.07 6.35
N PHE A 240 9.27 -24.79 5.99
CA PHE A 240 10.35 -24.18 5.21
C PHE A 240 11.69 -24.20 5.95
N PHE A 241 11.70 -23.94 7.26
CA PHE A 241 12.89 -23.97 8.11
C PHE A 241 13.17 -25.34 8.74
N THR A 242 12.62 -26.43 8.20
CA THR A 242 12.99 -27.79 8.61
C THR A 242 14.47 -28.05 8.37
N ASP A 243 15.16 -28.57 9.38
CA ASP A 243 16.55 -28.98 9.26
C ASP A 243 16.73 -29.93 8.09
N GLY A 244 17.73 -29.65 7.27
CA GLY A 244 18.01 -30.44 6.08
C GLY A 244 17.54 -29.81 4.77
N ASN A 245 16.55 -28.91 4.81
CA ASN A 245 16.05 -28.23 3.61
C ASN A 245 17.15 -27.38 2.95
N TRP A 246 17.15 -27.37 1.62
CA TRP A 246 18.08 -26.59 0.81
C TRP A 246 17.36 -25.46 0.08
N LEU A 247 18.01 -24.30 0.03
CA LEU A 247 17.58 -23.16 -0.76
C LEU A 247 18.73 -22.76 -1.70
N SER A 248 18.38 -22.47 -2.95
CA SER A 248 19.28 -21.88 -3.93
C SER A 248 18.54 -20.77 -4.64
N VAL A 249 19.10 -19.57 -4.64
CA VAL A 249 18.48 -18.37 -5.22
C VAL A 249 19.51 -17.59 -6.03
N ASN A 250 19.17 -17.24 -7.27
CA ASN A 250 19.95 -16.31 -8.08
C ASN A 250 19.45 -14.89 -7.81
N LEU A 251 20.28 -14.04 -7.19
CA LEU A 251 19.93 -12.64 -6.89
C LEU A 251 20.43 -11.65 -7.96
N SER A 252 20.72 -12.13 -9.16
CA SER A 252 21.10 -11.32 -10.31
C SER A 252 20.41 -11.81 -11.59
N SER A 253 20.71 -11.19 -12.73
CA SER A 253 20.24 -11.67 -14.02
C SER A 253 20.82 -13.04 -14.37
N ASP A 254 20.09 -13.83 -15.14
CA ASP A 254 20.56 -15.12 -15.65
C ASP A 254 21.84 -15.03 -16.49
N ALA A 255 22.11 -13.89 -17.13
CA ALA A 255 23.31 -13.67 -17.93
C ALA A 255 24.60 -13.56 -17.10
N VAL A 256 24.49 -13.18 -15.82
CA VAL A 256 25.62 -13.07 -14.88
C VAL A 256 25.16 -13.59 -13.52
N PRO A 257 25.03 -14.91 -13.33
CA PRO A 257 24.43 -15.48 -12.13
C PRO A 257 25.22 -15.16 -10.87
N ASN A 258 24.51 -14.82 -9.82
CA ASN A 258 25.03 -14.61 -8.49
C ASN A 258 24.19 -15.46 -7.53
N ILE A 259 24.53 -16.74 -7.50
CA ILE A 259 23.73 -17.76 -6.83
C ILE A 259 24.18 -17.91 -5.40
N TYR A 260 23.25 -17.67 -4.47
CA TYR A 260 23.41 -17.96 -3.06
C TYR A 260 22.72 -19.30 -2.77
N SER A 261 23.46 -20.25 -2.24
CA SER A 261 22.93 -21.58 -1.90
C SER A 261 23.33 -21.98 -0.51
N GLY A 262 22.49 -22.79 0.13
CA GLY A 262 22.79 -23.34 1.43
C GLY A 262 21.63 -24.13 2.03
N GLN A 263 21.81 -24.52 3.28
CA GLN A 263 20.94 -25.44 3.98
C GLN A 263 20.38 -24.80 5.26
N CYS A 264 19.18 -25.19 5.65
CA CYS A 264 18.66 -24.93 6.99
C CYS A 264 19.27 -25.89 8.01
N ARG A 265 19.83 -25.36 9.10
CA ARG A 265 20.32 -26.11 10.26
C ARG A 265 19.98 -25.36 11.55
N GLY A 266 19.46 -26.08 12.55
CA GLY A 266 18.99 -25.46 13.78
C GLY A 266 17.94 -24.37 13.53
N GLY A 267 17.09 -24.54 12.50
CA GLY A 267 16.10 -23.53 12.11
C GLY A 267 16.69 -22.23 11.54
N THR A 268 17.92 -22.24 11.03
CA THR A 268 18.55 -21.08 10.37
C THR A 268 19.08 -21.48 9.00
N TYR A 269 18.71 -20.72 7.96
CA TYR A 269 19.38 -20.83 6.66
C TYR A 269 20.69 -20.08 6.69
N THR A 270 21.75 -20.68 6.14
CA THR A 270 23.01 -19.99 5.84
C THR A 270 23.33 -20.18 4.37
N LEU A 271 23.23 -19.10 3.59
CA LEU A 271 23.45 -19.12 2.14
C LEU A 271 24.77 -18.44 1.80
N GLY A 272 25.55 -19.05 0.90
CA GLY A 272 26.78 -18.46 0.38
C GLY A 272 26.88 -18.57 -1.13
N ASN A 273 27.66 -17.66 -1.73
CA ASN A 273 28.01 -17.66 -3.16
C ASN A 273 29.52 -17.88 -3.39
N GLY A 274 30.25 -18.29 -2.34
CA GLY A 274 31.72 -18.44 -2.33
C GLY A 274 32.49 -17.17 -1.93
N THR A 275 31.86 -16.00 -1.96
CA THR A 275 32.47 -14.72 -1.52
C THR A 275 31.76 -14.14 -0.30
N ASN A 276 30.43 -14.08 -0.35
CA ASN A 276 29.58 -13.56 0.70
C ASN A 276 28.77 -14.70 1.31
N THR A 277 28.41 -14.53 2.59
CA THR A 277 27.56 -15.44 3.34
C THR A 277 26.52 -14.65 4.11
N TYR A 278 25.28 -15.10 4.07
CA TYR A 278 24.16 -14.53 4.82
C TYR A 278 23.44 -15.63 5.58
N SER A 279 23.03 -15.31 6.81
CA SER A 279 22.20 -16.20 7.61
C SER A 279 20.92 -15.51 8.01
N PHE A 280 19.80 -16.23 7.97
CA PHE A 280 18.52 -15.74 8.46
C PHE A 280 17.81 -16.86 9.24
N PRO A 281 17.43 -16.59 10.51
CA PRO A 281 16.77 -17.58 11.34
C PRO A 281 15.28 -17.69 11.00
N ASN A 282 14.66 -18.80 11.42
CA ASN A 282 13.20 -18.93 11.40
C ASN A 282 12.59 -17.78 12.21
N PRO A 283 11.76 -16.93 11.60
CA PRO A 283 11.18 -15.78 12.29
C PRO A 283 10.26 -16.19 13.46
N LEU A 284 9.73 -17.42 13.46
CA LEU A 284 8.95 -17.95 14.59
C LEU A 284 9.73 -17.98 15.90
N ASN A 285 11.06 -18.00 15.84
CA ASN A 285 11.92 -17.99 17.03
C ASN A 285 12.00 -16.62 17.72
N ALA A 286 11.41 -15.57 17.13
CA ALA A 286 11.59 -14.19 17.55
C ALA A 286 10.27 -13.41 17.71
N ASN A 287 9.44 -13.71 18.73
CA ASN A 287 8.44 -12.78 19.31
C ASN A 287 7.73 -13.41 20.54
N PRO A 288 7.51 -12.71 21.67
CA PRO A 288 6.68 -13.19 22.77
C PRO A 288 5.16 -13.24 22.51
N HIS A 289 4.64 -12.57 21.48
CA HIS A 289 3.19 -12.40 21.25
C HIS A 289 2.57 -13.37 20.22
N GLY A 290 3.33 -14.31 19.68
CA GLY A 290 2.79 -15.41 18.87
C GLY A 290 2.40 -15.08 17.42
N PHE A 291 2.83 -13.94 16.87
CA PHE A 291 2.61 -13.59 15.45
C PHE A 291 3.92 -13.33 14.69
N ALA A 292 5.06 -13.81 15.19
CA ALA A 292 6.38 -13.55 14.60
C ALA A 292 6.46 -13.94 13.11
N GLY A 293 5.81 -15.05 12.75
CA GLY A 293 5.72 -15.51 11.38
C GLY A 293 4.98 -14.52 10.49
N ALA A 294 3.79 -14.07 10.92
CA ALA A 294 3.02 -13.07 10.19
C ALA A 294 3.73 -11.70 10.14
N TYR A 295 4.29 -11.21 11.25
CA TYR A 295 5.07 -9.96 11.27
C TYR A 295 6.27 -10.03 10.33
N TYR A 296 6.98 -11.15 10.24
CA TYR A 296 8.12 -11.27 9.33
C TYR A 296 7.69 -11.38 7.87
N VAL A 297 6.66 -12.18 7.56
CA VAL A 297 6.19 -12.37 6.19
C VAL A 297 5.52 -11.12 5.65
N PHE A 298 4.82 -10.36 6.49
CA PHE A 298 4.09 -9.16 6.09
C PHE A 298 4.84 -7.85 6.40
N GLY A 299 5.84 -7.87 7.28
CA GLY A 299 6.55 -6.67 7.74
C GLY A 299 7.57 -6.07 6.78
N GLN A 300 7.53 -6.44 5.50
CA GLN A 300 8.31 -5.79 4.44
C GLN A 300 7.36 -5.04 3.49
N ALA A 301 7.18 -3.76 3.80
CA ALA A 301 6.64 -2.73 2.94
C ALA A 301 7.64 -1.57 2.89
#